data_AF-A0A7Y3K1L2-F1
#
_entry.id   AF-A0A7Y3K1L2-F1
#
_cell.length_a   1.000
_cell.length_b   1.000
_cell.length_c   1.000
_cell.angle_alpha   90.00
_cell.angle_beta   90.00
_cell.angle_gamma   90.00
#
_symmetry.space_group_name_H-M   'P 1'
#
loop_
_entity.id
_entity.type
_entity.pdbx_description
1 polymer ?
#
loop_
_entity_poly.entity_id
_entity_poly.type
_entity_poly.pdbx_seq_one_letter_code
_entity_poly.pdbx_strand_id
1 'polypeptide(L)'
;MGGYKLGFILAGIVIAIFIAVFVFALLPSHLPPPTDKTLTAGFMDAIAIKSNLNSLKPEQIGSGAGFTYIKAYQKMCDLAPSLRAIRGISRDPNPENNRDFMAIVSLLQQAAGKTVNRRHLLFIKQAPLPSVQDLVQMRLEAMGTATIMVGENDKLQSHFKQALKAYQAALMLGYNEWKYGLFLDVRTAGLDTLSSAVDAIRSYYGHGKTKSEFPHDAANNLHNSLKNTVQTWYKKYAIVHSTDPYAGDMANIIKHDQDITWRIEAMINLGIARWSTSDASEAKAILKFLQKWQHNPNAYLSAAAKRSANITRADIRAMGVSSE
;
A
#
# COMPACT_ATOMS: atom_id res chain seq x y z
N MET A 1 -45.97 -55.76 -19.56
CA MET A 1 -45.00 -55.90 -18.45
C MET A 1 -43.78 -54.95 -18.54
N GLY A 2 -43.92 -53.73 -19.08
CA GLY A 2 -42.79 -52.80 -19.25
C GLY A 2 -42.79 -51.54 -18.36
N GLY A 3 -43.94 -51.15 -17.80
CA GLY A 3 -44.08 -49.87 -17.08
C GLY A 3 -43.37 -49.80 -15.73
N TYR A 4 -43.21 -50.92 -15.04
CA TYR A 4 -42.58 -50.98 -13.71
C TYR A 4 -41.09 -50.67 -13.76
N LYS A 5 -40.38 -51.14 -14.81
CA LYS A 5 -38.93 -50.95 -14.95
C LYS A 5 -38.57 -49.49 -15.19
N LEU A 6 -39.39 -48.74 -15.94
CA LEU A 6 -39.17 -47.32 -16.21
C LEU A 6 -39.32 -46.46 -14.94
N GLY A 7 -40.30 -46.80 -14.08
CA GLY A 7 -40.53 -46.11 -12.81
C GLY A 7 -39.35 -46.22 -11.84
N PHE A 8 -38.74 -47.40 -11.72
CA PHE A 8 -37.56 -47.59 -10.88
C PHE A 8 -36.32 -46.84 -11.38
N ILE A 9 -36.14 -46.76 -12.71
CA ILE A 9 -35.03 -46.01 -13.31
C ILE A 9 -35.19 -44.51 -13.03
N LEU A 10 -36.39 -43.95 -13.22
CA LEU A 10 -36.66 -42.53 -12.95
C LEU A 10 -36.50 -42.19 -11.47
N ALA A 11 -37.00 -43.04 -10.57
CA ALA A 11 -36.82 -42.86 -9.12
C ALA A 11 -35.33 -42.89 -8.72
N GLY A 12 -34.55 -43.81 -9.31
CA GLY A 12 -33.10 -43.88 -9.10
C GLY A 12 -32.36 -42.61 -9.53
N ILE A 13 -32.74 -42.02 -10.67
CA ILE A 13 -32.17 -40.75 -11.16
C ILE A 13 -32.50 -39.60 -10.21
N VAL A 14 -33.75 -39.49 -9.75
CA VAL A 14 -34.16 -38.43 -8.82
C VAL A 14 -33.40 -38.55 -7.50
N ILE A 15 -33.24 -39.76 -6.97
CA ILE A 15 -32.46 -40.00 -5.74
C ILE A 15 -30.99 -39.65 -5.96
N ALA A 16 -30.39 -40.03 -7.09
CA ALA A 16 -29.00 -39.68 -7.41
C ALA A 16 -28.79 -38.17 -7.52
N ILE A 17 -29.75 -37.44 -8.12
CA ILE A 17 -29.74 -35.97 -8.17
C ILE A 17 -29.87 -35.39 -6.76
N PHE A 18 -30.78 -35.93 -5.94
CA PHE A 18 -30.96 -35.46 -4.56
C PHE A 18 -29.70 -35.68 -3.72
N ILE A 19 -29.07 -36.86 -3.81
CA ILE A 19 -27.81 -37.16 -3.11
C ILE A 19 -26.69 -36.24 -3.62
N ALA A 20 -26.58 -36.03 -4.93
CA ALA A 20 -25.60 -35.10 -5.49
C ALA A 20 -25.83 -33.67 -4.98
N VAL A 21 -27.06 -33.17 -5.04
CA VAL A 21 -27.41 -31.84 -4.52
C VAL A 21 -27.14 -31.76 -3.01
N PHE A 22 -27.50 -32.78 -2.24
CA PHE A 22 -27.28 -32.82 -0.80
C PHE A 22 -25.79 -32.85 -0.45
N VAL A 23 -24.99 -33.68 -1.12
CA VAL A 23 -23.54 -33.75 -0.94
C VAL A 23 -22.87 -32.44 -1.38
N PHE A 24 -23.22 -31.88 -2.55
CA PHE A 24 -22.63 -30.63 -3.03
C PHE A 24 -23.12 -29.37 -2.29
N ALA A 25 -24.32 -29.38 -1.71
CA ALA A 25 -24.86 -28.27 -0.92
C ALA A 25 -24.41 -28.31 0.55
N LEU A 26 -24.12 -29.51 1.09
CA LEU A 26 -23.70 -29.68 2.48
C LEU A 26 -22.21 -29.85 2.69
N LEU A 27 -21.41 -30.11 1.63
CA LEU A 27 -19.96 -30.03 1.75
C LEU A 27 -19.57 -28.61 2.17
N PRO A 28 -19.06 -28.42 3.40
CA PRO A 28 -18.77 -27.10 3.90
C PRO A 28 -17.61 -26.50 3.10
N SER A 29 -17.92 -25.57 2.20
CA SER A 29 -16.92 -24.70 1.58
C SER A 29 -16.50 -23.65 2.62
N HIS A 30 -15.74 -24.07 3.62
CA HIS A 30 -15.17 -23.18 4.63
C HIS A 30 -13.75 -22.82 4.21
N LEU A 31 -13.39 -21.57 4.45
CA LEU A 31 -11.99 -21.17 4.36
C LEU A 31 -11.21 -21.90 5.45
N PRO A 32 -9.95 -22.26 5.20
CA PRO A 32 -9.13 -22.87 6.23
C PRO A 32 -8.98 -21.91 7.42
N PRO A 33 -8.77 -22.43 8.65
CA PRO A 33 -8.57 -21.59 9.82
C PRO A 33 -7.29 -20.74 9.66
N PRO A 34 -7.24 -19.52 10.23
CA PRO A 34 -6.02 -18.70 10.23
C PRO A 34 -4.87 -19.39 10.96
N THR A 35 -3.64 -19.02 10.61
CA THR A 35 -2.43 -19.48 11.28
C THR A 35 -2.09 -18.60 12.48
N ASP A 36 -1.19 -19.08 13.33
CA ASP A 36 -0.68 -18.33 14.50
C ASP A 36 -0.07 -16.97 14.12
N LYS A 37 0.40 -16.81 12.87
CA LYS A 37 0.98 -15.56 12.37
C LYS A 37 0.01 -14.40 12.44
N THR A 38 -1.28 -14.64 12.19
CA THR A 38 -2.32 -13.60 12.24
C THR A 38 -3.14 -13.62 13.53
N LEU A 39 -2.97 -14.64 14.37
CA LEU A 39 -3.60 -14.73 15.70
C LEU A 39 -2.76 -14.09 16.82
N THR A 40 -1.50 -13.77 16.55
CA THR A 40 -0.61 -13.15 17.53
C THR A 40 -1.17 -11.81 18.03
N ALA A 41 -1.12 -11.58 19.34
CA ALA A 41 -1.62 -10.35 19.95
C ALA A 41 -0.98 -9.10 19.33
N GLY A 42 -1.81 -8.08 19.05
CA GLY A 42 -1.39 -6.83 18.43
C GLY A 42 -1.13 -6.90 16.92
N PHE A 43 -1.24 -8.07 16.28
CA PHE A 43 -1.07 -8.17 14.83
C PHE A 43 -2.12 -7.35 14.07
N MET A 44 -3.38 -7.37 14.52
CA MET A 44 -4.50 -6.66 13.88
C MET A 44 -4.59 -5.17 14.26
N ASP A 45 -3.73 -4.69 15.17
CA ASP A 45 -3.78 -3.31 15.64
C ASP A 45 -3.35 -2.32 14.55
N ALA A 46 -3.94 -1.12 14.60
CA ALA A 46 -3.53 -0.04 13.72
C ALA A 46 -2.05 0.32 13.98
N ILE A 47 -1.25 0.26 12.92
CA ILE A 47 0.17 0.61 12.99
C ILE A 47 0.29 2.14 12.98
N ALA A 48 0.73 2.70 14.11
CA ALA A 48 0.86 4.15 14.27
C ALA A 48 2.31 4.57 14.53
N ILE A 49 2.66 5.77 14.05
CA ILE A 49 3.89 6.48 14.42
C ILE A 49 3.61 7.19 15.74
N LYS A 50 4.35 6.85 16.80
CA LYS A 50 4.07 7.31 18.18
C LYS A 50 4.64 8.69 18.48
N SER A 51 5.63 9.14 17.72
CA SER A 51 6.35 10.40 17.94
C SER A 51 5.67 11.61 17.31
N ASN A 52 5.77 12.76 17.97
CA ASN A 52 5.22 14.03 17.48
C ASN A 52 6.08 14.61 16.34
N LEU A 53 5.46 14.83 15.18
CA LEU A 53 6.09 15.47 14.01
C LEU A 53 6.13 17.00 14.08
N ASN A 54 5.44 17.62 15.04
CA ASN A 54 5.21 19.07 15.06
C ASN A 54 6.49 19.90 15.17
N SER A 55 7.55 19.38 15.77
CA SER A 55 8.84 20.06 15.87
C SER A 55 9.69 19.95 14.61
N LEU A 56 9.36 19.04 13.69
CA LEU A 56 10.14 18.76 12.49
C LEU A 56 9.44 19.27 11.21
N LYS A 57 8.12 19.44 11.25
CA LYS A 57 7.34 19.98 10.13
C LYS A 57 7.66 21.47 9.89
N PRO A 58 7.54 21.96 8.65
CA PRO A 58 7.60 23.39 8.39
C PRO A 58 6.36 24.09 8.99
N GLU A 59 6.46 25.39 9.20
CA GLU A 59 5.30 26.22 9.58
C GLU A 59 4.21 26.12 8.51
N GLN A 60 2.96 25.96 8.95
CA GLN A 60 1.83 25.81 8.03
C GLN A 60 1.20 27.16 7.72
N ILE A 61 1.39 27.61 6.48
CA ILE A 61 0.86 28.84 5.92
C ILE A 61 -0.19 28.45 4.86
N GLY A 62 -1.46 28.50 5.26
CA GLY A 62 -2.61 28.29 4.37
C GLY A 62 -3.02 26.82 4.14
N SER A 63 -3.80 26.61 3.07
CA SER A 63 -4.45 25.33 2.75
C SER A 63 -4.21 24.91 1.30
N GLY A 64 -4.57 23.67 0.96
CA GLY A 64 -4.47 23.16 -0.41
C GLY A 64 -3.16 22.43 -0.71
N ALA A 65 -2.53 21.82 0.31
CA ALA A 65 -1.37 20.96 0.11
C ALA A 65 -1.65 19.83 -0.91
N GLY A 66 -2.82 19.19 -0.83
CA GLY A 66 -3.20 18.09 -1.73
C GLY A 66 -3.16 18.46 -3.21
N PHE A 67 -3.72 19.61 -3.61
CA PHE A 67 -3.62 20.07 -5.00
C PHE A 67 -2.19 20.32 -5.45
N THR A 68 -1.33 20.78 -4.54
CA THR A 68 0.07 21.06 -4.84
C THR A 68 0.86 19.75 -5.00
N TYR A 69 0.60 18.74 -4.16
CA TYR A 69 1.14 17.38 -4.33
C TYR A 69 0.69 16.75 -5.65
N ILE A 70 -0.59 16.89 -6.03
CA ILE A 70 -1.09 16.37 -7.31
C ILE A 70 -0.35 17.00 -8.50
N LYS A 71 -0.11 18.32 -8.48
CA LYS A 71 0.68 18.99 -9.53
C LYS A 71 2.12 18.46 -9.59
N ALA A 72 2.76 18.25 -8.44
CA ALA A 72 4.10 17.67 -8.37
C ALA A 72 4.13 16.26 -8.96
N TYR A 73 3.14 15.43 -8.62
CA TYR A 73 3.00 14.08 -9.17
C TYR A 73 2.71 14.07 -10.68
N GLN A 74 1.84 14.93 -11.17
CA GLN A 74 1.58 15.07 -12.61
C GLN A 74 2.87 15.41 -13.38
N LYS A 75 3.63 16.36 -12.85
CA LYS A 75 4.92 16.74 -13.44
C LYS A 75 5.94 15.58 -13.40
N MET A 76 5.89 14.74 -12.37
CA MET A 76 6.68 13.51 -12.31
C MET A 76 6.23 12.48 -13.34
N CYS A 77 4.92 12.34 -13.60
CA CYS A 77 4.40 11.48 -14.66
C CYS A 77 4.90 11.94 -16.04
N ASP A 78 4.92 13.25 -16.28
CA ASP A 78 5.39 13.83 -17.56
C ASP A 78 6.90 13.65 -17.74
N LEU A 79 7.68 13.88 -16.68
CA LEU A 79 9.15 13.74 -16.69
C LEU A 79 9.59 12.27 -16.78
N ALA A 80 8.86 11.38 -16.11
CA ALA A 80 9.19 9.97 -15.99
C ALA A 80 8.01 9.10 -16.45
N PRO A 81 7.73 9.07 -17.77
CA PRO A 81 6.61 8.31 -18.30
C PRO A 81 6.83 6.80 -18.19
N SER A 82 8.09 6.36 -18.01
CA SER A 82 8.48 4.94 -17.95
C SER A 82 9.37 4.62 -16.74
N LEU A 83 9.39 3.35 -16.35
CA LEU A 83 10.26 2.81 -15.30
C LEU A 83 11.75 3.13 -15.53
N ARG A 84 12.20 3.09 -16.79
CA ARG A 84 13.60 3.40 -17.14
C ARG A 84 13.93 4.87 -16.85
N ALA A 85 13.00 5.77 -17.16
CA ALA A 85 13.17 7.20 -16.87
C ALA A 85 13.21 7.46 -15.36
N ILE A 86 12.34 6.81 -14.58
CA ILE A 86 12.35 6.91 -13.11
C ILE A 86 13.71 6.47 -12.55
N ARG A 87 14.22 5.30 -12.98
CA ARG A 87 15.52 4.78 -12.53
C ARG A 87 16.68 5.69 -12.94
N GLY A 88 16.59 6.35 -14.09
CA GLY A 88 17.59 7.34 -14.52
C GLY A 88 17.65 8.52 -13.56
N ILE A 89 16.49 9.05 -13.14
CA ILE A 89 16.39 10.16 -12.20
C ILE A 89 16.97 9.78 -10.83
N SER A 90 16.61 8.61 -10.30
CA SER A 90 17.13 8.16 -8.99
C SER A 90 18.64 7.89 -8.98
N ARG A 91 19.29 7.82 -10.15
CA ARG A 91 20.73 7.58 -10.31
C ARG A 91 21.49 8.81 -10.79
N ASP A 92 20.79 9.91 -11.09
CA ASP A 92 21.43 11.16 -11.50
C ASP A 92 22.17 11.74 -10.29
N PRO A 93 23.51 11.89 -10.33
CA PRO A 93 24.27 12.43 -9.21
C PRO A 93 24.03 13.92 -8.97
N ASN A 94 23.51 14.66 -9.95
CA ASN A 94 23.34 16.12 -9.86
C ASN A 94 21.92 16.56 -10.28
N PRO A 95 20.86 16.03 -9.64
CA PRO A 95 19.50 16.22 -10.11
C PRO A 95 19.01 17.68 -9.94
N GLU A 96 19.71 18.51 -9.16
CA GLU A 96 19.50 19.95 -9.07
C GLU A 96 19.72 20.70 -10.40
N ASN A 97 20.52 20.12 -11.31
CA ASN A 97 20.76 20.71 -12.63
C ASN A 97 19.58 20.47 -13.58
N ASN A 98 18.64 19.61 -13.20
CA ASN A 98 17.43 19.36 -13.95
C ASN A 98 16.33 20.35 -13.55
N ARG A 99 16.02 21.29 -14.46
CA ARG A 99 14.98 22.31 -14.27
C ARG A 99 13.62 21.70 -13.91
N ASP A 100 13.26 20.59 -14.54
CA ASP A 100 11.97 19.96 -14.31
C ASP A 100 11.86 19.35 -12.91
N PHE A 101 12.98 18.83 -12.42
CA PHE A 101 13.11 18.27 -11.10
C PHE A 101 13.05 19.33 -10.01
N MET A 102 13.77 20.44 -10.18
CA MET A 102 13.69 21.57 -9.25
C MET A 102 12.28 22.17 -9.18
N ALA A 103 11.52 22.12 -10.27
CA ALA A 103 10.11 22.50 -10.25
C ALA A 103 9.25 21.54 -9.41
N ILE A 104 9.51 20.22 -9.46
CA ILE A 104 8.84 19.23 -8.59
C ILE A 104 9.18 19.50 -7.12
N VAL A 105 10.46 19.67 -6.80
CA VAL A 105 10.93 19.96 -5.44
C VAL A 105 10.31 21.26 -4.90
N SER A 106 10.24 22.31 -5.72
CA SER A 106 9.59 23.58 -5.37
C SER A 106 8.11 23.40 -5.05
N LEU A 107 7.38 22.61 -5.84
CA LEU A 107 5.98 22.28 -5.55
C LEU A 107 5.84 21.50 -4.23
N LEU A 108 6.73 20.55 -3.96
CA LEU A 108 6.72 19.80 -2.70
C LEU A 108 7.01 20.68 -1.49
N GLN A 109 7.98 21.59 -1.58
CA GLN A 109 8.25 22.58 -0.53
C GLN A 109 7.05 23.50 -0.27
N GLN A 110 6.38 23.96 -1.33
CA GLN A 110 5.13 24.73 -1.21
C GLN A 110 4.00 23.90 -0.56
N ALA A 111 3.90 22.61 -0.89
CA ALA A 111 2.88 21.72 -0.34
C ALA A 111 3.12 21.43 1.15
N ALA A 112 4.37 21.26 1.55
CA ALA A 112 4.78 20.96 2.92
C ALA A 112 4.35 22.05 3.91
N GLY A 113 4.44 23.30 3.49
CA GLY A 113 3.96 24.47 4.24
C GLY A 113 2.44 24.66 4.24
N LYS A 114 1.63 23.74 3.71
CA LYS A 114 0.17 23.89 3.65
C LYS A 114 -0.54 22.78 4.42
N THR A 115 -1.77 23.04 4.84
CA THR A 115 -2.65 22.01 5.41
C THR A 115 -3.20 21.07 4.34
N VAL A 116 -3.20 19.76 4.63
CA VAL A 116 -3.82 18.72 3.79
C VAL A 116 -5.27 18.53 4.23
N ASN A 117 -6.21 18.70 3.30
CA ASN A 117 -7.58 18.23 3.50
C ASN A 117 -7.63 16.74 3.14
N ARG A 118 -8.10 15.89 4.07
CA ARG A 118 -8.14 14.41 3.98
C ARG A 118 -8.67 13.87 2.65
N ARG A 119 -9.53 14.62 1.95
CA ARG A 119 -10.13 14.19 0.66
C ARG A 119 -9.21 14.32 -0.56
N HIS A 120 -8.07 15.00 -0.45
CA HIS A 120 -7.30 15.46 -1.61
C HIS A 120 -6.02 14.64 -1.92
N LEU A 121 -5.71 13.64 -1.09
CA LEU A 121 -4.64 12.66 -1.35
C LEU A 121 -5.23 11.27 -1.63
N LEU A 122 -6.45 11.22 -2.15
CA LEU A 122 -6.98 10.03 -2.82
C LEU A 122 -6.21 9.86 -4.14
N PHE A 123 -4.92 9.56 -4.04
CA PHE A 123 -4.18 9.01 -5.15
C PHE A 123 -4.91 7.75 -5.56
N ILE A 124 -5.47 7.84 -6.76
CA ILE A 124 -6.13 6.80 -7.51
C ILE A 124 -7.54 6.43 -7.04
N LYS A 125 -8.52 7.18 -7.56
CA LYS A 125 -9.95 6.87 -7.52
C LYS A 125 -10.35 5.60 -8.31
N GLN A 126 -9.38 4.88 -8.90
CA GLN A 126 -9.59 3.66 -9.69
C GLN A 126 -8.39 2.73 -9.53
N ALA A 127 -8.45 1.81 -8.55
CA ALA A 127 -7.37 0.86 -8.28
C ALA A 127 -6.78 0.35 -9.61
N PRO A 128 -5.53 0.70 -9.95
CA PRO A 128 -4.99 0.34 -11.24
C PRO A 128 -4.77 -1.17 -11.33
N LEU A 129 -4.60 -1.69 -12.54
CA LEU A 129 -3.93 -2.98 -12.72
C LEU A 129 -2.60 -2.99 -11.93
N PRO A 130 -2.12 -4.13 -11.41
CA PRO A 130 -0.87 -4.18 -10.62
C PRO A 130 0.30 -3.47 -11.31
N SER A 131 0.37 -3.57 -12.64
CA SER A 131 1.37 -2.89 -13.48
C SER A 131 1.38 -1.36 -13.41
N VAL A 132 0.31 -0.73 -12.92
CA VAL A 132 0.21 0.72 -12.74
C VAL A 132 0.36 1.12 -11.26
N GLN A 133 0.19 0.19 -10.31
CA GLN A 133 0.50 0.42 -8.90
C GLN A 133 2.01 0.59 -8.69
N ASP A 134 2.82 -0.30 -9.29
CA ASP A 134 4.29 -0.22 -9.25
C ASP A 134 4.80 1.14 -9.77
N LEU A 135 4.21 1.65 -10.85
CA LEU A 135 4.57 2.95 -11.42
C LEU A 135 4.22 4.12 -10.49
N VAL A 136 3.12 4.04 -9.76
CA VAL A 136 2.73 5.09 -8.79
C VAL A 136 3.69 5.08 -7.61
N GLN A 137 3.92 3.91 -7.02
CA GLN A 137 4.86 3.73 -5.92
C GLN A 137 6.24 4.28 -6.29
N MET A 138 6.79 3.83 -7.42
CA MET A 138 8.12 4.25 -7.86
C MET A 138 8.21 5.76 -8.15
N ARG A 139 7.13 6.39 -8.65
CA ARG A 139 7.10 7.85 -8.84
C ARG A 139 7.11 8.60 -7.52
N LEU A 140 6.34 8.14 -6.52
CA LEU A 140 6.32 8.74 -5.19
C LEU A 140 7.68 8.58 -4.50
N GLU A 141 8.27 7.39 -4.54
CA GLU A 141 9.63 7.13 -4.02
C GLU A 141 10.67 7.99 -4.72
N ALA A 142 10.58 8.13 -6.04
CA ALA A 142 11.48 8.97 -6.79
C ALA A 142 11.30 10.46 -6.44
N MET A 143 10.08 10.95 -6.23
CA MET A 143 9.83 12.31 -5.72
C MET A 143 10.42 12.54 -4.33
N GLY A 144 10.32 11.56 -3.43
CA GLY A 144 10.91 11.60 -2.09
C GLY A 144 12.44 11.63 -2.14
N THR A 145 13.03 10.63 -2.82
CA THR A 145 14.48 10.50 -3.06
C THR A 145 15.04 11.77 -3.68
N ALA A 146 14.35 12.27 -4.71
CA ALA A 146 14.69 13.47 -5.42
C ALA A 146 14.89 14.67 -4.50
N THR A 147 13.88 14.89 -3.67
CA THR A 147 13.83 16.00 -2.73
C THR A 147 14.95 15.90 -1.69
N ILE A 148 15.27 14.68 -1.24
CA ILE A 148 16.38 14.44 -0.32
C ILE A 148 17.72 14.75 -0.99
N MET A 149 17.93 14.35 -2.24
CA MET A 149 19.16 14.62 -2.99
C MET A 149 19.40 16.12 -3.19
N VAL A 150 18.35 16.90 -3.52
CA VAL A 150 18.45 18.37 -3.55
C VAL A 150 18.91 18.91 -2.20
N GLY A 151 18.34 18.40 -1.11
CA GLY A 151 18.73 18.82 0.23
C GLY A 151 20.18 18.49 0.57
N GLU A 152 20.67 17.30 0.19
CA GLU A 152 22.07 16.90 0.36
C GLU A 152 23.01 17.81 -0.43
N ASN A 153 22.69 18.13 -1.69
CA ASN A 153 23.49 19.04 -2.49
C ASN A 153 23.49 20.47 -1.90
N ASP A 154 22.33 21.00 -1.51
CA ASP A 154 22.25 22.30 -0.83
C ASP A 154 23.10 22.31 0.46
N LYS A 155 23.11 21.21 1.22
CA LYS A 155 23.95 21.07 2.41
C LYS A 155 25.44 21.09 2.06
N LEU A 156 25.87 20.39 1.01
CA LEU A 156 27.26 20.40 0.53
C LEU A 156 27.69 21.80 0.08
N GLN A 157 26.79 22.56 -0.54
CA GLN A 157 27.00 23.95 -0.94
C GLN A 157 26.85 24.96 0.22
N SER A 158 26.65 24.49 1.46
CA SER A 158 26.41 25.31 2.65
C SER A 158 25.13 26.15 2.62
N HIS A 159 24.17 25.83 1.75
CA HIS A 159 22.81 26.38 1.71
C HIS A 159 21.89 25.67 2.74
N PHE A 160 22.28 25.72 4.02
CA PHE A 160 21.66 24.92 5.08
C PHE A 160 20.14 25.15 5.24
N LYS A 161 19.65 26.38 5.09
CA LYS A 161 18.22 26.68 5.18
C LYS A 161 17.42 26.03 4.05
N GLN A 162 17.98 26.00 2.84
CA GLN A 162 17.38 25.38 1.67
C GLN A 162 17.39 23.85 1.81
N ALA A 163 18.51 23.29 2.29
CA ALA A 163 18.62 21.87 2.62
C ALA A 163 17.52 21.41 3.57
N LEU A 164 17.33 22.12 4.70
CA LEU A 164 16.29 21.80 5.67
C LEU A 164 14.89 21.87 5.06
N LYS A 165 14.59 22.89 4.25
CA LYS A 165 13.29 23.00 3.55
C LYS A 165 13.02 21.80 2.64
N ALA A 166 14.04 21.33 1.92
CA ALA A 166 13.93 20.13 1.09
C ALA A 166 13.64 18.90 1.94
N TYR A 167 14.42 18.64 3.00
CA TYR A 167 14.17 17.50 3.87
C TYR A 167 12.79 17.53 4.55
N GLN A 168 12.35 18.71 4.99
CA GLN A 168 11.01 18.92 5.54
C GLN A 168 9.91 18.66 4.51
N ALA A 169 10.15 18.97 3.23
CA ALA A 169 9.22 18.66 2.16
C ALA A 169 9.09 17.14 1.92
N ALA A 170 10.22 16.43 1.89
CA ALA A 170 10.22 14.97 1.81
C ALA A 170 9.54 14.34 3.04
N LEU A 171 9.81 14.84 4.25
CA LEU A 171 9.17 14.41 5.50
C LEU A 171 7.64 14.54 5.41
N MET A 172 7.15 15.70 4.97
CA MET A 172 5.71 15.95 4.86
C MET A 172 5.06 15.14 3.74
N LEU A 173 5.73 14.94 2.60
CA LEU A 173 5.26 14.01 1.56
C LEU A 173 5.10 12.61 2.16
N GLY A 174 6.16 12.04 2.72
CA GLY A 174 6.16 10.69 3.27
C GLY A 174 5.11 10.49 4.37
N TYR A 175 4.98 11.44 5.30
CA TYR A 175 3.96 11.37 6.35
C TYR A 175 2.54 11.42 5.79
N ASN A 176 2.29 12.27 4.80
CA ASN A 176 0.96 12.40 4.21
C ASN A 176 0.57 11.17 3.40
N GLU A 177 1.48 10.59 2.63
CA GLU A 177 1.25 9.32 1.93
C GLU A 177 1.03 8.17 2.92
N TRP A 178 1.84 8.09 3.98
CA TRP A 178 1.65 7.09 5.05
C TRP A 178 0.29 7.23 5.76
N LYS A 179 -0.11 8.45 6.11
CA LYS A 179 -1.29 8.70 6.95
C LYS A 179 -2.61 8.68 6.17
N TYR A 180 -2.59 9.16 4.93
CA TYR A 180 -3.80 9.36 4.13
C TYR A 180 -3.86 8.48 2.89
N GLY A 181 -2.78 7.77 2.54
CA GLY A 181 -2.79 6.78 1.49
C GLY A 181 -3.77 5.65 1.79
N LEU A 182 -4.46 5.18 0.76
CA LEU A 182 -5.38 4.03 0.85
C LEU A 182 -4.78 2.73 0.36
N PHE A 183 -3.78 2.82 -0.51
CA PHE A 183 -3.12 1.66 -1.10
C PHE A 183 -1.83 1.33 -0.35
N LEU A 184 -1.52 0.04 -0.25
CA LEU A 184 -0.39 -0.43 0.52
C LEU A 184 0.94 0.12 -0.01
N ASP A 185 1.11 0.11 -1.33
CA ASP A 185 2.34 0.58 -1.99
C ASP A 185 2.57 2.08 -1.76
N VAL A 186 1.50 2.89 -1.82
CA VAL A 186 1.56 4.33 -1.54
C VAL A 186 2.02 4.58 -0.10
N ARG A 187 1.47 3.83 0.86
CA ARG A 187 1.87 3.96 2.26
C ARG A 187 3.27 3.45 2.52
N THR A 188 3.69 2.41 1.81
CA THR A 188 5.06 1.85 1.88
C THR A 188 6.07 2.87 1.34
N ALA A 189 5.84 3.41 0.15
CA ALA A 189 6.63 4.53 -0.40
C ALA A 189 6.65 5.75 0.55
N GLY A 190 5.50 6.05 1.16
CA GLY A 190 5.38 7.11 2.16
C GLY A 190 6.26 6.86 3.39
N LEU A 191 6.26 5.63 3.91
CA LEU A 191 7.04 5.22 5.06
C LEU A 191 8.55 5.25 4.77
N ASP A 192 8.97 4.77 3.60
CA ASP A 192 10.37 4.76 3.18
C ASP A 192 10.90 6.19 2.95
N THR A 193 10.09 7.03 2.29
CA THR A 193 10.37 8.47 2.13
C THR A 193 10.48 9.16 3.49
N LEU A 194 9.56 8.85 4.41
CA LEU A 194 9.54 9.42 5.75
C LEU A 194 10.78 9.02 6.56
N SER A 195 11.17 7.75 6.54
CA SER A 195 12.39 7.26 7.19
C SER A 195 13.63 7.97 6.65
N SER A 196 13.77 8.03 5.33
CA SER A 196 14.91 8.66 4.65
C SER A 196 15.00 10.17 4.94
N ALA A 197 13.87 10.87 4.96
CA ALA A 197 13.83 12.28 5.31
C ALA A 197 14.23 12.52 6.77
N VAL A 198 13.81 11.67 7.70
CA VAL A 198 14.20 11.77 9.11
C VAL A 198 15.69 11.52 9.30
N ASP A 199 16.25 10.53 8.60
CA ASP A 199 17.70 10.27 8.62
C ASP A 199 18.50 11.46 8.08
N ALA A 200 18.03 12.09 6.99
CA ALA A 200 18.64 13.29 6.44
C ALA A 200 18.56 14.48 7.41
N ILE A 201 17.41 14.71 8.07
CA ILE A 201 17.24 15.75 9.09
C ILE A 201 18.16 15.48 10.30
N ARG A 202 18.25 14.23 10.77
CA ARG A 202 19.15 13.86 11.86
C ARG A 202 20.60 14.12 11.49
N SER A 203 21.02 13.71 10.29
CA SER A 203 22.37 13.95 9.76
C SER A 203 22.68 15.44 9.69
N TYR A 204 21.74 16.25 9.19
CA TYR A 204 21.84 17.72 9.13
C TYR A 204 22.14 18.34 10.50
N TYR A 205 21.45 17.90 11.57
CA TYR A 205 21.69 18.41 12.93
C TYR A 205 22.88 17.78 13.65
N GLY A 206 23.29 16.56 13.29
CA GLY A 206 24.40 15.84 13.93
C GLY A 206 25.79 16.44 13.67
N HIS A 207 25.98 17.16 12.55
CA HIS A 207 27.29 17.68 12.11
C HIS A 207 27.67 19.06 12.69
N GLY A 208 27.07 19.47 13.81
CA GLY A 208 27.77 20.32 14.79
C GLY A 208 27.83 21.84 14.55
N LYS A 209 27.27 22.43 13.48
CA LYS A 209 27.22 23.90 13.34
C LYS A 209 26.03 24.59 14.02
N THR A 210 25.02 23.83 14.47
CA THR A 210 23.74 24.36 15.00
C THR A 210 23.22 23.54 16.19
N LYS A 211 24.11 23.01 17.04
CA LYS A 211 23.75 22.22 18.23
C LYS A 211 22.86 22.97 19.24
N SER A 212 22.79 24.29 19.18
CA SER A 212 22.15 25.12 20.21
C SER A 212 20.68 25.49 19.96
N GLU A 213 20.07 25.20 18.80
CA GLU A 213 18.74 25.79 18.48
C GLU A 213 17.68 24.87 17.87
N PHE A 214 17.93 23.59 17.59
CA PHE A 214 16.96 22.77 16.83
C PHE A 214 16.78 21.33 17.35
N PRO A 215 15.66 20.66 17.01
CA PRO A 215 15.14 19.50 17.72
C PRO A 215 15.78 18.20 17.23
N HIS A 216 17.10 18.09 17.40
CA HIS A 216 17.87 16.86 17.18
C HIS A 216 17.27 15.68 17.96
N ASP A 217 16.83 15.91 19.20
CA ASP A 217 16.16 14.89 20.02
C ASP A 217 14.81 14.48 19.44
N ALA A 218 14.06 15.41 18.84
CA ALA A 218 12.82 15.04 18.18
C ALA A 218 13.06 14.21 16.91
N ALA A 219 14.12 14.52 16.14
CA ALA A 219 14.52 13.71 14.99
C ALA A 219 14.95 12.30 15.42
N ASN A 220 15.70 12.17 16.51
CA ASN A 220 16.08 10.86 17.07
C ASN A 220 14.87 10.07 17.58
N ASN A 221 13.97 10.71 18.32
CA ASN A 221 12.76 10.08 18.84
C ASN A 221 11.84 9.61 17.70
N LEU A 222 11.71 10.42 16.64
CA LEU A 222 10.96 10.04 15.45
C LEU A 222 11.63 8.89 14.70
N HIS A 223 12.96 8.93 14.51
CA HIS A 223 13.69 7.82 13.89
C HIS A 223 13.47 6.50 14.63
N ASN A 224 13.62 6.51 15.96
CA ASN A 224 13.44 5.31 16.77
C ASN A 224 11.98 4.81 16.72
N SER A 225 11.00 5.71 16.73
CA SER A 225 9.60 5.34 16.53
C SER A 225 9.38 4.71 15.15
N LEU A 226 9.92 5.32 14.10
CA LEU A 226 9.78 4.84 12.72
C LEU A 226 10.40 3.48 12.52
N LYS A 227 11.59 3.22 13.07
CA LYS A 227 12.25 1.92 12.97
C LYS A 227 11.34 0.78 13.43
N ASN A 228 10.68 0.94 14.57
CA ASN A 228 9.73 -0.05 15.09
C ASN A 228 8.47 -0.15 14.21
N THR A 229 7.93 0.99 13.77
CA THR A 229 6.78 1.05 12.85
C THR A 229 7.07 0.30 11.53
N VAL A 230 8.23 0.57 10.92
CA VAL A 230 8.75 -0.07 9.70
C VAL A 230 8.86 -1.57 9.87
N GLN A 231 9.49 -2.03 10.96
CA GLN A 231 9.62 -3.46 11.21
C GLN A 231 8.25 -4.16 11.32
N THR A 232 7.30 -3.58 12.05
CA THR A 232 5.94 -4.14 12.17
C THR A 232 5.19 -4.10 10.84
N TRP A 233 5.33 -3.02 10.09
CA TRP A 233 4.73 -2.86 8.75
C TRP A 233 5.20 -3.95 7.80
N TYR A 234 6.53 -4.14 7.66
CA TYR A 234 7.08 -5.14 6.75
C TYR A 234 6.83 -6.58 7.19
N LYS A 235 6.68 -6.86 8.49
CA LYS A 235 6.22 -8.18 8.96
C LYS A 235 4.81 -8.50 8.45
N LYS A 236 3.90 -7.53 8.52
CA LYS A 236 2.53 -7.71 7.99
C LYS A 236 2.53 -7.75 6.46
N TYR A 237 3.34 -6.91 5.80
CA TYR A 237 3.55 -6.91 4.36
C TYR A 237 3.93 -8.32 3.85
N ALA A 238 4.91 -8.95 4.49
CA ALA A 238 5.40 -10.28 4.09
C ALA A 238 4.32 -11.39 4.18
N ILE A 239 3.32 -11.24 5.05
CA ILE A 239 2.20 -12.19 5.15
C ILE A 239 1.18 -11.95 4.04
N VAL A 240 0.85 -10.69 3.78
CA VAL A 240 -0.17 -10.33 2.78
C VAL A 240 0.33 -10.53 1.35
N HIS A 241 1.60 -10.21 1.08
CA HIS A 241 2.26 -10.38 -0.21
C HIS A 241 3.11 -11.66 -0.29
N SER A 242 2.76 -12.69 0.50
CA SER A 242 3.37 -14.02 0.34
C SER A 242 3.14 -14.51 -1.09
N THR A 243 4.15 -15.15 -1.70
CA THR A 243 4.02 -15.78 -3.03
C THR A 243 2.97 -16.89 -3.03
N ASP A 244 2.73 -17.49 -1.87
CA ASP A 244 1.63 -18.40 -1.59
C ASP A 244 0.77 -17.81 -0.46
N PRO A 245 -0.22 -16.96 -0.78
CA PRO A 245 -1.05 -16.29 0.22
C PRO A 245 -2.07 -17.26 0.82
N TYR A 246 -1.93 -17.55 2.11
CA TYR A 246 -2.81 -18.47 2.81
C TYR A 246 -4.20 -17.86 3.07
N ALA A 247 -5.26 -18.49 2.54
CA ALA A 247 -6.61 -17.92 2.51
C ALA A 247 -7.20 -17.66 3.90
N GLY A 248 -6.87 -18.51 4.89
CA GLY A 248 -7.33 -18.34 6.27
C GLY A 248 -6.79 -17.07 6.92
N ASP A 249 -5.51 -16.76 6.69
CA ASP A 249 -4.86 -15.55 7.19
C ASP A 249 -5.41 -14.30 6.51
N MET A 250 -5.58 -14.34 5.18
CA MET A 250 -6.19 -13.21 4.44
C MET A 250 -7.61 -12.93 4.93
N ALA A 251 -8.42 -13.97 5.13
CA ALA A 251 -9.78 -13.81 5.63
C ALA A 251 -9.85 -13.25 7.06
N ASN A 252 -8.86 -13.60 7.90
CA ASN A 252 -8.73 -13.07 9.25
C ASN A 252 -8.39 -11.56 9.20
N ILE A 253 -7.40 -11.17 8.38
CA ILE A 253 -7.02 -9.76 8.16
C ILE A 253 -8.22 -8.95 7.66
N ILE A 254 -8.93 -9.43 6.63
CA ILE A 254 -10.10 -8.76 6.04
C ILE A 254 -11.19 -8.45 7.09
N LYS A 255 -11.38 -9.36 8.06
CA LYS A 255 -12.42 -9.22 9.09
C LYS A 255 -11.99 -8.32 10.24
N HIS A 256 -10.74 -8.41 10.67
CA HIS A 256 -10.33 -7.96 12.01
C HIS A 256 -9.28 -6.85 12.03
N ASP A 257 -8.56 -6.62 10.94
CA ASP A 257 -7.53 -5.57 10.92
C ASP A 257 -8.17 -4.18 11.11
N GLN A 258 -7.59 -3.36 11.98
CA GLN A 258 -8.08 -2.01 12.24
C GLN A 258 -7.78 -1.04 11.09
N ASP A 259 -6.80 -1.37 10.25
CA ASP A 259 -6.38 -0.54 9.13
C ASP A 259 -6.98 -1.06 7.82
N ILE A 260 -7.79 -0.20 7.19
CA ILE A 260 -8.48 -0.54 5.94
C ILE A 260 -7.53 -0.90 4.80
N THR A 261 -6.30 -0.39 4.81
CA THR A 261 -5.31 -0.67 3.75
C THR A 261 -5.00 -2.16 3.70
N TRP A 262 -4.73 -2.76 4.86
CA TRP A 262 -4.43 -4.19 4.98
C TRP A 262 -5.63 -5.06 4.60
N ARG A 263 -6.84 -4.61 4.93
CA ARG A 263 -8.07 -5.30 4.56
C ARG A 263 -8.33 -5.28 3.05
N ILE A 264 -8.06 -4.15 2.39
CA ILE A 264 -8.16 -4.02 0.93
C ILE A 264 -7.15 -4.95 0.28
N GLU A 265 -5.89 -4.91 0.73
CA GLU A 265 -4.81 -5.69 0.12
C GLU A 265 -5.00 -7.19 0.33
N ALA A 266 -5.39 -7.61 1.54
CA ALA A 266 -5.73 -9.01 1.81
C ALA A 266 -6.92 -9.48 0.96
N MET A 267 -7.88 -8.61 0.65
CA MET A 267 -8.99 -8.94 -0.26
C MET A 267 -8.49 -9.24 -1.68
N ILE A 268 -7.57 -8.42 -2.18
CA ILE A 268 -6.96 -8.58 -3.51
C ILE A 268 -6.13 -9.87 -3.57
N ASN A 269 -5.27 -10.09 -2.58
CA ASN A 269 -4.45 -11.29 -2.47
C ASN A 269 -5.28 -12.56 -2.26
N LEU A 270 -6.44 -12.48 -1.60
CA LEU A 270 -7.38 -13.60 -1.52
C LEU A 270 -7.95 -13.95 -2.91
N GLY A 271 -8.17 -12.98 -3.79
CA GLY A 271 -8.55 -13.21 -5.18
C GLY A 271 -7.47 -13.92 -6.00
N ILE A 272 -6.19 -13.61 -5.73
CA ILE A 272 -5.03 -14.32 -6.28
C ILE A 272 -4.96 -15.75 -5.74
N ALA A 273 -5.08 -15.93 -4.41
CA ALA A 273 -5.05 -17.23 -3.73
C ALA A 273 -6.04 -18.24 -4.34
N ARG A 274 -7.23 -17.78 -4.77
CA ARG A 274 -8.23 -18.62 -5.44
C ARG A 274 -7.70 -19.37 -6.66
N TRP A 275 -6.79 -18.75 -7.39
CA TRP A 275 -6.20 -19.31 -8.61
C TRP A 275 -4.86 -19.97 -8.38
N SER A 276 -4.22 -19.71 -7.24
CA SER A 276 -2.98 -20.35 -6.81
C SER A 276 -3.22 -21.67 -6.05
N THR A 277 -4.36 -21.83 -5.37
CA THR A 277 -4.69 -23.08 -4.67
C THR A 277 -4.99 -24.23 -5.64
N SER A 278 -4.54 -25.43 -5.29
CA SER A 278 -4.88 -26.68 -5.99
C SER A 278 -6.22 -27.28 -5.51
N ASP A 279 -6.75 -26.82 -4.38
CA ASP A 279 -8.01 -27.31 -3.80
C ASP A 279 -9.22 -26.56 -4.39
N ALA A 280 -10.01 -27.27 -5.19
CA ALA A 280 -11.23 -26.73 -5.80
C ALA A 280 -12.30 -26.33 -4.76
N SER A 281 -12.32 -26.96 -3.58
CA SER A 281 -13.23 -26.63 -2.49
C SER A 281 -12.84 -25.31 -1.81
N GLU A 282 -11.54 -25.08 -1.61
CA GLU A 282 -10.99 -23.82 -1.12
C GLU A 282 -11.26 -22.69 -2.11
N ALA A 283 -10.99 -22.90 -3.41
CA ALA A 283 -11.27 -21.92 -4.44
C ALA A 283 -12.75 -21.48 -4.46
N LYS A 284 -13.69 -22.41 -4.26
CA LYS A 284 -15.12 -22.12 -4.11
C LYS A 284 -15.42 -21.35 -2.83
N ALA A 285 -14.81 -21.74 -1.70
CA ALA A 285 -14.97 -21.05 -0.42
C ALA A 285 -14.49 -19.59 -0.51
N ILE A 286 -13.35 -19.36 -1.16
CA ILE A 286 -12.81 -18.03 -1.45
C ILE A 286 -13.79 -17.21 -2.29
N LEU A 287 -14.31 -17.75 -3.40
CA LEU A 287 -15.26 -17.04 -4.24
C LEU A 287 -16.53 -16.67 -3.47
N LYS A 288 -17.09 -17.60 -2.70
CA LYS A 288 -18.27 -17.35 -1.86
C LYS A 288 -18.02 -16.26 -0.83
N PHE A 289 -16.83 -16.28 -0.21
CA PHE A 289 -16.39 -15.23 0.70
C PHE A 289 -16.34 -13.86 -0.02
N LEU A 290 -15.64 -13.77 -1.15
CA LEU A 290 -15.52 -12.53 -1.92
C LEU A 290 -16.90 -12.00 -2.37
N GLN A 291 -17.79 -12.86 -2.85
CA GLN A 291 -19.17 -12.49 -3.23
C GLN A 291 -19.96 -11.88 -2.07
N LYS A 292 -19.85 -12.46 -0.87
CA LYS A 292 -20.46 -11.87 0.34
C LYS A 292 -19.92 -10.46 0.62
N TRP A 293 -18.63 -10.25 0.43
CA TRP A 293 -17.98 -8.95 0.69
C TRP A 293 -18.23 -7.89 -0.39
N GLN A 294 -18.77 -8.25 -1.56
CA GLN A 294 -19.20 -7.27 -2.57
C GLN A 294 -20.32 -6.36 -2.05
N HIS A 295 -21.08 -6.82 -1.05
CA HIS A 295 -22.16 -6.05 -0.42
C HIS A 295 -21.71 -5.39 0.91
N ASN A 296 -20.40 -5.26 1.14
CA ASN A 296 -19.90 -4.57 2.33
C ASN A 296 -20.30 -3.07 2.31
N PRO A 297 -20.77 -2.50 3.44
CA PRO A 297 -21.14 -1.08 3.50
C PRO A 297 -19.95 -0.13 3.25
N ASN A 298 -18.72 -0.59 3.45
CA ASN A 298 -17.53 0.14 3.06
C ASN A 298 -17.28 0.00 1.55
N ALA A 299 -17.42 1.11 0.82
CA ALA A 299 -17.29 1.13 -0.63
C ALA A 299 -15.92 0.64 -1.15
N TYR A 300 -14.83 0.87 -0.41
CA TYR A 300 -13.49 0.41 -0.83
C TYR A 300 -13.36 -1.10 -0.70
N LEU A 301 -13.85 -1.69 0.39
CA LEU A 301 -13.83 -3.14 0.60
C LEU A 301 -14.78 -3.84 -0.38
N SER A 302 -15.95 -3.26 -0.65
CA SER A 302 -16.87 -3.75 -1.67
C SER A 302 -16.22 -3.74 -3.07
N ALA A 303 -15.58 -2.64 -3.46
CA ALA A 303 -14.89 -2.53 -4.74
C ALA A 303 -13.72 -3.52 -4.87
N ALA A 304 -12.91 -3.67 -3.82
CA ALA A 304 -11.83 -4.64 -3.75
C ALA A 304 -12.37 -6.08 -3.88
N ALA A 305 -13.44 -6.42 -3.17
CA ALA A 305 -14.07 -7.73 -3.24
C ALA A 305 -14.63 -8.04 -4.63
N LYS A 306 -15.30 -7.05 -5.26
CA LYS A 306 -15.83 -7.17 -6.64
C LYS A 306 -14.71 -7.42 -7.64
N ARG A 307 -13.62 -6.67 -7.55
CA ARG A 307 -12.45 -6.88 -8.41
C ARG A 307 -11.84 -8.27 -8.20
N SER A 308 -11.60 -8.64 -6.95
CA SER A 308 -10.95 -9.90 -6.57
C SER A 308 -11.76 -11.12 -7.03
N ALA A 309 -13.09 -11.06 -6.93
CA ALA A 309 -13.98 -12.11 -7.42
C ALA A 309 -13.89 -12.28 -8.95
N ASN A 310 -13.59 -11.20 -9.67
CA ASN A 310 -13.52 -11.15 -11.13
C ASN A 310 -12.12 -11.39 -11.70
N ILE A 311 -11.08 -11.52 -10.87
CA ILE A 311 -9.74 -11.92 -11.33
C ILE A 311 -9.84 -13.24 -12.08
N THR A 312 -9.19 -13.35 -13.22
CA THR A 312 -9.14 -14.57 -14.05
C THR A 312 -7.76 -15.20 -14.02
N ARG A 313 -7.64 -16.46 -14.49
CA ARG A 313 -6.33 -17.10 -14.70
C ARG A 313 -5.44 -16.31 -15.66
N ALA A 314 -6.03 -15.67 -16.68
CA ALA A 314 -5.27 -14.88 -17.63
C ALA A 314 -4.60 -13.67 -16.96
N ASP A 315 -5.32 -13.01 -16.04
CA ASP A 315 -4.78 -11.92 -15.23
C ASP A 315 -3.60 -12.38 -14.37
N ILE A 316 -3.73 -13.55 -13.73
CA ILE A 316 -2.66 -14.14 -12.89
C ILE A 316 -1.40 -14.47 -13.70
N ARG A 317 -1.57 -15.07 -14.90
CA ARG A 317 -0.43 -15.32 -15.79
C ARG A 317 0.24 -14.04 -16.24
N ALA A 318 -0.53 -12.99 -16.53
CA ALA A 318 0.00 -11.69 -16.91
C ALA A 318 0.80 -11.02 -15.76
N MET A 319 0.52 -11.39 -14.50
CA MET A 319 1.29 -10.93 -13.33
C MET A 319 2.58 -11.74 -13.10
N GLY A 320 2.85 -12.80 -13.86
CA GLY A 320 4.02 -13.66 -13.65
C GLY A 320 3.93 -14.56 -12.42
N VAL A 321 2.74 -14.69 -11.84
CA VAL A 321 2.46 -15.58 -10.70
C VAL A 321 1.93 -16.90 -11.26
N SER A 322 2.78 -17.71 -11.91
CA SER A 322 2.39 -19.08 -12.28
C SER A 322 3.02 -20.07 -11.32
N SER A 323 2.20 -20.86 -10.64
CA SER A 323 2.62 -22.19 -10.19
C SER A 323 2.76 -23.07 -11.43
N GLU A 324 3.97 -23.58 -11.65
CA GLU A 324 4.19 -24.78 -12.47
C GLU A 324 3.48 -25.98 -11.82
#